data_AF-A0A0Q3HS79-F1
#
_entry.id   AF-A0A0Q3HS79-F1
#
_cell.length_a   1.000
_cell.length_b   1.000
_cell.length_c   1.000
_cell.angle_alpha   90.00
_cell.angle_beta   90.00
_cell.angle_gamma   90.00
#
_symmetry.space_group_name_H-M   'P 1'
#
loop_
_entity.id
_entity.type
_entity.pdbx_description
1 polymer ?
#
loop_
_entity_poly.entity_id
_entity_poly.type
_entity_poly.pdbx_seq_one_letter_code
_entity_poly.pdbx_strand_id
1 'polypeptide(L)'
;MKIALTKLSTKDLATLAQRIISNSQSGKYPVITDHPLTTTLQNSYTEYDQVYTKQIYSGKGKDVAAADHERDVAYNNLKAFLNGYRKLSSAPNYKLAEDLYGIFKTFGLNLDRLSYSSQTAQMKKLIEELETSENAQKITALSLSTAFADMKTKHEDFEVQFADQAEANADLRQMTSASAIRKDLEKNLKTYLSLLTAMKNVPGWQLLYSDTNELVKAAKKSEVKKGEKL
;
A
#
# COMPACT_ATOMS: atom_id res chain seq x y z
N MET A 1 -21.94 23.59 -23.13
CA MET A 1 -21.58 22.84 -21.92
C MET A 1 -20.19 23.30 -21.45
N LYS A 2 -20.04 24.02 -20.32
CA LYS A 2 -18.74 24.50 -19.81
C LYS A 2 -18.41 23.76 -18.52
N ILE A 3 -17.22 23.21 -18.31
CA ILE A 3 -16.75 22.58 -17.04
C ILE A 3 -15.22 22.67 -16.95
N ALA A 4 -14.67 22.85 -15.75
CA ALA A 4 -13.23 22.79 -15.51
C ALA A 4 -12.85 21.36 -15.07
N LEU A 5 -12.57 20.47 -16.02
CA LEU A 5 -12.27 19.06 -15.74
C LEU A 5 -11.07 18.89 -14.78
N THR A 6 -10.10 19.81 -14.85
CA THR A 6 -8.92 19.85 -13.98
C THR A 6 -9.24 20.03 -12.49
N LYS A 7 -10.43 20.55 -12.16
CA LYS A 7 -10.87 20.75 -10.77
C LYS A 7 -11.60 19.55 -10.18
N LEU A 8 -12.00 18.58 -11.00
CA LEU A 8 -12.60 17.34 -10.52
C LEU A 8 -11.54 16.49 -9.83
N SER A 9 -11.89 15.77 -8.76
CA SER A 9 -10.97 14.74 -8.25
C SER A 9 -10.76 13.62 -9.27
N THR A 10 -9.79 12.75 -9.02
CA THR A 10 -9.59 11.51 -9.79
C THR A 10 -10.87 10.69 -9.87
N LYS A 11 -11.57 10.52 -8.74
CA LYS A 11 -12.85 9.79 -8.67
C LYS A 11 -14.00 10.51 -9.40
N ASP A 12 -14.12 11.81 -9.22
CA ASP A 12 -15.22 12.58 -9.84
C ASP A 12 -15.05 12.65 -11.36
N LEU A 13 -13.81 12.73 -11.86
CA LEU A 13 -13.50 12.65 -13.28
C LEU A 13 -13.87 11.28 -13.87
N ALA A 14 -13.47 10.19 -13.20
CA ALA A 14 -13.83 8.83 -13.59
C ALA A 14 -15.35 8.64 -13.65
N THR A 15 -16.06 9.06 -12.59
CA THR A 15 -17.53 8.95 -12.53
C THR A 15 -18.22 9.75 -13.63
N LEU A 16 -17.75 10.97 -13.93
CA LEU A 16 -18.31 11.76 -15.02
C LEU A 16 -18.09 11.08 -16.38
N ALA A 17 -16.88 10.61 -16.65
CA ALA A 17 -16.56 9.90 -17.89
C ALA A 17 -17.42 8.65 -18.07
N GLN A 18 -17.51 7.80 -17.03
CA GLN A 18 -18.34 6.60 -17.01
C GLN A 18 -19.80 6.90 -17.34
N ARG A 19 -20.40 7.89 -16.65
CA ARG A 19 -21.82 8.25 -16.86
C ARG A 19 -22.07 8.77 -18.27
N ILE A 20 -21.14 9.52 -18.84
CA ILE A 20 -21.25 10.03 -20.21
C ILE A 20 -21.16 8.89 -21.23
N ILE A 21 -20.20 7.98 -21.04
CA ILE A 21 -20.06 6.76 -21.85
C ILE A 21 -21.36 5.95 -21.79
N SER A 22 -21.86 5.63 -20.59
CA SER A 22 -23.09 4.86 -20.42
C SER A 22 -24.31 5.56 -21.05
N ASN A 23 -24.42 6.89 -20.93
CA ASN A 23 -25.49 7.64 -21.59
C ASN A 23 -25.38 7.51 -23.11
N SER A 24 -24.18 7.63 -23.68
CA SER A 24 -23.96 7.51 -25.12
C SER A 24 -24.26 6.10 -25.67
N GLN A 25 -24.03 5.07 -24.87
CA GLN A 25 -24.25 3.65 -25.21
C GLN A 25 -25.65 3.13 -24.83
N SER A 26 -26.53 3.98 -24.31
CA SER A 26 -27.87 3.59 -23.86
C SER A 26 -28.82 3.11 -24.97
N GLY A 27 -28.42 3.23 -26.24
CA GLY A 27 -29.27 2.95 -27.41
C GLY A 27 -30.30 4.05 -27.70
N LYS A 28 -30.42 5.07 -26.83
CA LYS A 28 -31.39 6.16 -26.95
C LYS A 28 -31.08 7.15 -28.08
N TYR A 29 -29.83 7.23 -28.53
CA TYR A 29 -29.36 8.29 -29.44
C TYR A 29 -28.68 7.71 -30.69
N PRO A 30 -29.41 7.51 -31.80
CA PRO A 30 -28.83 6.97 -33.03
C PRO A 30 -27.65 7.76 -33.58
N VAL A 31 -27.62 9.08 -33.34
CA VAL A 31 -26.59 10.00 -33.87
C VAL A 31 -25.19 9.79 -33.29
N ILE A 32 -25.06 9.08 -32.16
CA ILE A 32 -23.78 8.83 -31.49
C ILE A 32 -23.40 7.35 -31.46
N THR A 33 -24.25 6.48 -31.99
CA THR A 33 -23.98 5.05 -32.14
C THR A 33 -22.69 4.87 -32.94
N ASP A 34 -21.77 4.05 -32.41
CA ASP A 34 -20.46 3.73 -33.01
C ASP A 34 -19.59 4.96 -33.37
N HIS A 35 -19.84 6.11 -32.73
CA HIS A 35 -19.09 7.33 -33.03
C HIS A 35 -17.62 7.21 -32.55
N PRO A 36 -16.62 7.55 -33.38
CA PRO A 36 -15.20 7.37 -33.03
C PRO A 36 -14.78 8.02 -31.71
N LEU A 37 -15.30 9.20 -31.41
CA LEU A 37 -15.01 9.88 -30.13
C LEU A 37 -15.57 9.14 -28.90
N THR A 38 -16.65 8.37 -29.04
CA THR A 38 -17.15 7.50 -27.97
C THR A 38 -16.15 6.39 -27.70
N THR A 39 -15.65 5.74 -28.75
CA THR A 39 -14.62 4.70 -28.67
C THR A 39 -13.31 5.23 -28.07
N THR A 40 -12.85 6.40 -28.52
CA THR A 40 -11.64 7.03 -27.95
C THR A 40 -11.80 7.36 -26.47
N LEU A 41 -12.96 7.92 -26.08
CA LEU A 41 -13.26 8.21 -24.68
C LEU A 41 -13.30 6.92 -23.84
N GLN A 42 -13.96 5.87 -24.35
CA GLN A 42 -14.02 4.56 -23.71
C GLN A 42 -12.63 3.98 -23.47
N ASN A 43 -11.75 3.97 -24.48
CA ASN A 43 -10.41 3.41 -24.34
C ASN A 43 -9.61 4.13 -23.25
N SER A 44 -9.60 5.46 -23.26
CA SER A 44 -8.93 6.23 -22.21
C SER A 44 -9.57 6.07 -20.83
N TYR A 45 -10.88 5.86 -20.76
CA TYR A 45 -11.56 5.59 -19.50
C TYR A 45 -11.21 4.20 -18.97
N THR A 46 -11.14 3.17 -19.82
CA THR A 46 -10.79 1.80 -19.41
C THR A 46 -9.43 1.75 -18.71
N GLU A 47 -8.42 2.45 -19.24
CA GLU A 47 -7.12 2.56 -18.58
C GLU A 47 -7.21 3.35 -17.27
N TYR A 48 -8.00 4.42 -17.23
CA TYR A 48 -8.20 5.24 -16.05
C TYR A 48 -8.95 4.51 -14.92
N ASP A 49 -9.93 3.68 -15.27
CA ASP A 49 -10.77 2.91 -14.36
C ASP A 49 -9.94 1.91 -13.52
N GLN A 50 -8.85 1.39 -14.10
CA GLN A 50 -7.92 0.48 -13.41
C GLN A 50 -7.14 1.16 -12.28
N VAL A 51 -6.98 2.49 -12.32
CA VAL A 51 -5.99 3.19 -11.48
C VAL A 51 -6.54 4.33 -10.64
N TYR A 52 -7.77 4.81 -10.90
CA TYR A 52 -8.33 5.95 -10.14
C TYR A 52 -8.62 5.64 -8.67
N THR A 53 -8.71 4.35 -8.31
CA THR A 53 -8.87 3.84 -6.94
C THR A 53 -7.60 3.18 -6.40
N LYS A 54 -6.52 3.14 -7.20
CA LYS A 54 -5.26 2.52 -6.84
C LYS A 54 -4.76 3.01 -5.48
N GLN A 55 -4.44 2.06 -4.62
CA GLN A 55 -3.81 2.36 -3.33
C GLN A 55 -2.34 2.73 -3.53
N ILE A 56 -1.83 3.65 -2.71
CA ILE A 56 -0.42 4.08 -2.76
C ILE A 56 0.48 3.06 -2.05
N TYR A 57 -0.08 2.32 -1.07
CA TYR A 57 0.60 1.31 -0.27
C TYR A 57 -0.30 0.09 -0.14
N SER A 58 0.30 -1.08 0.04
CA SER A 58 -0.39 -2.38 0.13
C SER A 58 -1.27 -2.56 1.38
N GLY A 59 -1.18 -1.66 2.35
CA GLY A 59 -1.87 -1.78 3.64
C GLY A 59 -1.22 -2.77 4.62
N LYS A 60 -0.28 -3.60 4.18
CA LYS A 60 0.45 -4.60 5.00
C LYS A 60 1.33 -4.02 6.11
N GLY A 61 1.49 -2.70 6.19
CA GLY A 61 2.39 -2.06 7.17
C GLY A 61 1.99 -2.30 8.63
N LYS A 62 0.71 -2.55 8.91
CA LYS A 62 0.25 -2.91 10.26
C LYS A 62 0.72 -4.30 10.68
N ASP A 63 0.66 -5.26 9.75
CA ASP A 63 1.04 -6.64 9.99
C ASP A 63 2.56 -6.72 10.21
N VAL A 64 3.34 -6.07 9.34
CA VAL A 64 4.81 -5.96 9.49
C VAL A 64 5.19 -5.36 10.84
N ALA A 65 4.51 -4.28 11.27
CA ALA A 65 4.79 -3.66 12.56
C ALA A 65 4.40 -4.56 13.75
N ALA A 66 3.37 -5.38 13.61
CA ALA A 66 2.99 -6.36 14.63
C ALA A 66 4.00 -7.50 14.74
N ALA A 67 4.45 -8.06 13.60
CA ALA A 67 5.49 -9.09 13.58
C ALA A 67 6.82 -8.57 14.13
N ASP A 68 7.17 -7.32 13.82
CA ASP A 68 8.33 -6.63 14.37
C ASP A 68 8.27 -6.51 15.90
N HIS A 69 7.10 -6.14 16.43
CA HIS A 69 6.88 -6.05 17.86
C HIS A 69 7.06 -7.40 18.56
N GLU A 70 6.49 -8.48 18.00
CA GLU A 70 6.65 -9.84 18.57
C GLU A 70 8.12 -10.29 18.56
N ARG A 71 8.84 -10.00 17.48
CA ARG A 71 10.29 -10.22 17.38
C ARG A 71 11.04 -9.47 18.46
N ASP A 72 10.75 -8.18 18.67
CA ASP A 72 11.37 -7.36 19.70
C ASP A 72 11.11 -7.88 21.11
N VAL A 73 9.87 -8.30 21.38
CA VAL A 73 9.48 -8.87 22.66
C VAL A 73 10.26 -10.16 22.94
N ALA A 74 10.36 -11.07 21.96
CA ALA A 74 11.10 -12.32 22.12
C ALA A 74 12.60 -12.09 22.38
N TYR A 75 13.22 -11.20 21.61
CA TYR A 75 14.61 -10.78 21.82
C TYR A 75 14.82 -10.16 23.22
N ASN A 76 13.95 -9.23 23.61
CA ASN A 76 14.05 -8.53 24.88
C ASN A 76 13.86 -9.47 26.07
N ASN A 77 12.94 -10.44 25.99
CA ASN A 77 12.72 -11.43 27.03
C ASN A 77 13.94 -12.33 27.24
N LEU A 78 14.52 -12.86 26.16
CA LEU A 78 15.72 -13.69 26.23
C LEU A 78 16.92 -12.91 26.80
N LYS A 79 17.12 -11.67 26.31
CA LYS A 79 18.14 -10.74 26.81
C LYS A 79 17.96 -10.43 28.30
N ALA A 80 16.74 -10.15 28.74
CA ALA A 80 16.41 -9.83 30.11
C ALA A 80 16.66 -11.02 31.05
N PHE A 81 16.26 -12.22 30.62
CA PHE A 81 16.55 -13.46 31.36
C PHE A 81 18.06 -13.63 31.58
N LEU A 82 18.86 -13.59 30.50
CA LEU A 82 20.32 -13.73 30.59
C LEU A 82 20.95 -12.66 31.49
N ASN A 83 20.50 -11.41 31.38
CA ASN A 83 20.99 -10.31 32.21
C ASN A 83 20.64 -10.47 33.69
N GLY A 84 19.47 -11.02 34.00
CA GLY A 84 19.06 -11.33 35.36
C GLY A 84 19.86 -12.50 35.93
N TYR A 85 19.91 -13.60 35.20
CA TYR A 85 20.48 -14.86 35.68
C TYR A 85 21.99 -14.75 35.92
N ARG A 86 22.74 -14.09 35.02
CA ARG A 86 24.18 -13.91 35.18
C ARG A 86 24.60 -13.17 36.46
N LYS A 87 23.69 -12.40 37.09
CA LYS A 87 23.93 -11.65 38.32
C LYS A 87 23.75 -12.50 39.59
N LEU A 88 23.20 -13.71 39.48
CA LEU A 88 22.98 -14.62 40.59
C LEU A 88 24.19 -15.54 40.76
N SER A 89 25.29 -15.03 41.31
CA SER A 89 26.56 -15.77 41.44
C SER A 89 26.47 -17.05 42.28
N SER A 90 25.44 -17.17 43.12
CA SER A 90 25.14 -18.38 43.91
C SER A 90 24.31 -19.41 43.15
N ALA A 91 23.74 -19.06 42.00
CA ALA A 91 22.89 -19.96 41.22
C ALA A 91 23.74 -20.83 40.28
N PRO A 92 23.31 -22.08 40.02
CA PRO A 92 24.00 -22.94 39.07
C PRO A 92 24.03 -22.29 37.67
N ASN A 93 25.04 -22.59 36.88
CA ASN A 93 25.14 -22.17 35.48
C ASN A 93 25.10 -20.65 35.22
N TYR A 94 25.20 -19.78 36.23
CA TYR A 94 25.19 -18.32 36.05
C TYR A 94 26.28 -17.85 35.07
N LYS A 95 27.42 -18.56 35.01
CA LYS A 95 28.51 -18.25 34.09
C LYS A 95 28.16 -18.52 32.64
N LEU A 96 27.36 -19.56 32.36
CA LEU A 96 26.83 -19.82 31.01
C LEU A 96 25.90 -18.69 30.57
N ALA A 97 25.10 -18.15 31.50
CA ALA A 97 24.27 -16.98 31.23
C ALA A 97 25.11 -15.71 31.00
N GLU A 98 26.23 -15.52 31.71
CA GLU A 98 27.16 -14.41 31.45
C GLU A 98 27.79 -14.54 30.06
N ASP A 99 28.21 -15.75 29.67
CA ASP A 99 28.82 -16.00 28.35
C ASP A 99 27.83 -15.70 27.22
N LEU A 100 26.61 -16.22 27.30
CA LEU A 100 25.55 -15.93 26.32
C LEU A 100 25.16 -14.46 26.31
N TYR A 101 25.07 -13.80 27.48
CA TYR A 101 24.83 -12.36 27.53
C TYR A 101 25.99 -11.56 26.92
N GLY A 102 27.21 -12.06 27.01
CA GLY A 102 28.39 -11.53 26.33
C GLY A 102 28.22 -11.48 24.82
N ILE A 103 27.65 -12.53 24.21
CA ILE A 103 27.32 -12.56 22.79
C ILE A 103 26.32 -11.45 22.44
N PHE A 104 25.25 -11.30 23.24
CA PHE A 104 24.28 -10.21 23.03
C PHE A 104 24.96 -8.83 23.09
N LYS A 105 25.94 -8.61 23.98
CA LYS A 105 26.69 -7.36 24.01
C LYS A 105 27.48 -7.10 22.72
N THR A 106 28.08 -8.13 22.13
CA THR A 106 28.87 -8.01 20.90
C THR A 106 28.05 -7.51 19.72
N PHE A 107 26.80 -7.98 19.58
CA PHE A 107 25.89 -7.51 18.54
C PHE A 107 25.16 -6.21 18.91
N GLY A 108 25.18 -5.84 20.18
CA GLY A 108 24.50 -4.68 20.75
C GLY A 108 23.31 -5.08 21.61
N LEU A 109 22.99 -4.27 22.62
CA LEU A 109 21.87 -4.54 23.52
C LEU A 109 20.57 -3.85 23.13
N ASN A 110 20.58 -3.05 22.06
CA ASN A 110 19.46 -2.21 21.62
C ASN A 110 19.05 -2.52 20.17
N LEU A 111 19.05 -3.80 19.80
CA LEU A 111 18.74 -4.24 18.42
C LEU A 111 17.29 -3.91 18.07
N ASP A 112 16.40 -3.98 19.06
CA ASP A 112 14.98 -3.60 19.04
C ASP A 112 14.74 -2.09 18.79
N ARG A 113 15.81 -1.29 18.69
CA ARG A 113 15.72 0.16 18.41
C ARG A 113 16.33 0.53 17.06
N LEU A 114 16.82 -0.45 16.32
CA LEU A 114 17.40 -0.25 14.99
C LEU A 114 16.29 -0.14 13.95
N SER A 115 16.66 0.32 12.75
CA SER A 115 15.78 0.17 11.59
C SER A 115 15.57 -1.32 11.28
N TYR A 116 14.46 -1.67 10.61
CA TYR A 116 14.16 -3.05 10.21
C TYR A 116 15.34 -3.74 9.52
N SER A 117 15.96 -3.08 8.55
CA SER A 117 17.11 -3.64 7.82
C SER A 117 18.32 -3.85 8.72
N SER A 118 18.64 -2.89 9.58
CA SER A 118 19.77 -2.99 10.49
C SER A 118 19.53 -4.04 11.57
N GLN A 119 18.33 -4.08 12.15
CA GLN A 119 17.94 -5.07 13.13
C GLN A 119 17.98 -6.49 12.54
N THR A 120 17.39 -6.68 11.37
CA THR A 120 17.42 -7.97 10.67
C THR A 120 18.85 -8.46 10.45
N ALA A 121 19.73 -7.60 9.94
CA ALA A 121 21.13 -7.97 9.70
C ALA A 121 21.85 -8.39 10.99
N GLN A 122 21.64 -7.66 12.09
CA GLN A 122 22.23 -7.98 13.39
C GLN A 122 21.61 -9.23 14.02
N MET A 123 20.29 -9.41 13.91
CA MET A 123 19.57 -10.54 14.49
C MET A 123 19.95 -11.85 13.82
N LYS A 124 20.08 -11.84 12.49
CA LYS A 124 20.57 -13.00 11.74
C LYS A 124 21.95 -13.45 12.22
N LYS A 125 22.87 -12.51 12.39
CA LYS A 125 24.23 -12.81 12.88
C LYS A 125 24.26 -13.26 14.34
N LEU A 126 23.40 -12.68 15.18
CA LEU A 126 23.21 -13.14 16.55
C LEU A 126 22.69 -14.59 16.60
N ILE A 127 21.68 -14.92 15.79
CA ILE A 127 21.12 -16.28 15.69
C ILE A 127 22.20 -17.27 15.21
N GLU A 128 22.93 -16.94 14.15
CA GLU A 128 24.04 -17.77 13.64
C GLU A 128 25.09 -18.06 14.73
N GLU A 129 25.46 -17.07 15.54
CA GLU A 129 26.40 -17.24 16.65
C GLU A 129 25.84 -18.10 17.78
N LEU A 130 24.55 -17.92 18.12
CA LEU A 130 23.86 -18.71 19.13
C LEU A 130 23.62 -20.17 18.71
N GLU A 131 23.57 -20.45 17.41
CA GLU A 131 23.44 -21.79 16.82
C GLU A 131 24.74 -22.57 16.74
N THR A 132 25.89 -21.95 17.04
CA THR A 132 27.16 -22.69 17.17
C THR A 132 27.02 -23.80 18.22
N SER A 133 27.68 -24.94 17.99
CA SER A 133 27.55 -26.12 18.86
C SER A 133 27.81 -25.79 20.34
N GLU A 134 28.81 -24.94 20.62
CA GLU A 134 29.13 -24.50 21.97
C GLU A 134 27.99 -23.69 22.61
N ASN A 135 27.44 -22.71 21.90
CA ASN A 135 26.38 -21.84 22.44
C ASN A 135 25.04 -22.56 22.53
N ALA A 136 24.74 -23.47 21.61
CA ALA A 136 23.55 -24.34 21.66
C ALA A 136 23.55 -25.25 22.90
N GLN A 137 24.72 -25.76 23.32
CA GLN A 137 24.86 -26.51 24.57
C GLN A 137 24.58 -25.63 25.78
N LYS A 138 25.07 -24.38 25.80
CA LYS A 138 24.78 -23.40 26.87
C LYS A 138 23.28 -23.06 26.94
N ILE A 139 22.65 -22.84 25.80
CA ILE A 139 21.18 -22.60 25.69
C ILE A 139 20.41 -23.77 26.28
N THR A 140 20.80 -25.01 25.95
CA THR A 140 20.16 -26.23 26.47
C THR A 140 20.37 -26.38 27.98
N ALA A 141 21.58 -26.14 28.48
CA ALA A 141 21.92 -26.21 29.91
C ALA A 141 21.19 -25.15 30.76
N LEU A 142 20.73 -24.07 30.15
CA LEU A 142 19.90 -23.03 30.77
C LEU A 142 18.40 -23.23 30.51
N SER A 143 18.01 -24.32 29.85
CA SER A 143 16.61 -24.62 29.47
C SER A 143 15.97 -23.53 28.59
N LEU A 144 16.76 -22.90 27.73
CA LEU A 144 16.33 -21.80 26.86
C LEU A 144 16.01 -22.23 25.42
N SER A 145 16.11 -23.52 25.07
CA SER A 145 15.95 -24.00 23.70
C SER A 145 14.61 -23.58 23.07
N THR A 146 13.51 -23.67 23.81
CA THR A 146 12.19 -23.24 23.33
C THR A 146 12.11 -21.73 23.15
N ALA A 147 12.65 -20.93 24.07
CA ALA A 147 12.65 -19.48 23.98
C ALA A 147 13.52 -18.97 22.82
N PHE A 148 14.66 -19.64 22.57
CA PHE A 148 15.52 -19.34 21.44
C PHE A 148 14.85 -19.70 20.10
N ALA A 149 14.21 -20.87 20.01
CA ALA A 149 13.44 -21.26 18.84
C ALA A 149 12.29 -20.27 18.55
N ASP A 150 11.55 -19.84 19.57
CA ASP A 150 10.47 -18.84 19.44
C ASP A 150 11.01 -17.49 18.91
N MET A 151 12.14 -17.01 19.43
CA MET A 151 12.79 -15.79 18.91
C MET A 151 13.20 -15.93 17.44
N LYS A 152 13.74 -17.09 17.05
CA LYS A 152 14.12 -17.38 15.67
C LYS A 152 12.90 -17.40 14.74
N THR A 153 11.83 -18.12 15.12
CA THR A 153 10.59 -18.17 14.32
C THR A 153 10.00 -16.78 14.15
N LYS A 154 9.93 -15.96 15.20
CA LYS A 154 9.42 -14.57 15.09
C LYS A 154 10.31 -13.68 14.21
N HIS A 155 11.62 -13.93 14.18
CA HIS A 155 12.51 -13.26 13.25
C HIS A 155 12.23 -13.64 11.80
N GLU A 156 12.06 -14.93 11.53
CA GLU A 156 11.73 -15.46 10.19
C GLU A 156 10.36 -14.97 9.72
N ASP A 157 9.34 -14.99 10.59
CA ASP A 157 7.99 -14.49 10.29
C ASP A 157 8.01 -13.00 9.93
N PHE A 158 8.80 -12.19 10.65
CA PHE A 158 9.01 -10.79 10.29
C PHE A 158 9.63 -10.65 8.89
N GLU A 159 10.67 -11.43 8.56
CA GLU A 159 11.33 -11.35 7.25
C GLU A 159 10.36 -11.69 6.12
N VAL A 160 9.53 -12.72 6.29
CA VAL A 160 8.49 -13.09 5.33
C VAL A 160 7.51 -11.95 5.13
N GLN A 161 6.96 -11.38 6.21
CA GLN A 161 5.98 -10.29 6.09
C GLN A 161 6.58 -9.01 5.50
N PHE A 162 7.83 -8.70 5.84
CA PHE A 162 8.54 -7.54 5.30
C PHE A 162 8.79 -7.69 3.79
N ALA A 163 9.21 -8.88 3.34
CA ALA A 163 9.38 -9.19 1.92
C ALA A 163 8.05 -9.09 1.16
N ASP A 164 7.00 -9.69 1.71
CA ASP A 164 5.62 -9.64 1.22
C ASP A 164 5.11 -8.20 1.03
N GLN A 165 5.42 -7.31 1.99
CA GLN A 165 5.06 -5.89 1.89
C GLN A 165 5.86 -5.20 0.78
N ALA A 166 7.15 -5.51 0.65
CA ALA A 166 8.02 -4.93 -0.36
C ALA A 166 7.56 -5.32 -1.78
N GLU A 167 7.22 -6.60 -1.98
CA GLU A 167 6.68 -7.13 -3.24
C GLU A 167 5.34 -6.47 -3.59
N ALA A 168 4.37 -6.49 -2.65
CA ALA A 168 3.07 -5.87 -2.89
C ALA A 168 3.16 -4.36 -3.19
N ASN A 169 4.11 -3.65 -2.56
CA ASN A 169 4.36 -2.25 -2.86
C ASN A 169 5.08 -2.04 -4.21
N ALA A 170 5.93 -2.99 -4.63
CA ALA A 170 6.58 -2.96 -5.93
C ALA A 170 5.55 -3.14 -7.06
N ASP A 171 4.61 -4.07 -6.92
CA ASP A 171 3.52 -4.28 -7.87
C ASP A 171 2.65 -3.03 -8.01
N LEU A 172 2.30 -2.42 -6.89
CA LEU A 172 1.61 -1.12 -6.90
C LEU A 172 2.44 -0.07 -7.64
N ARG A 173 3.77 -0.04 -7.53
CA ARG A 173 4.60 0.96 -8.24
C ARG A 173 4.69 0.70 -9.75
N GLN A 174 4.55 -0.55 -10.21
CA GLN A 174 4.56 -0.87 -11.63
C GLN A 174 3.32 -0.34 -12.37
N MET A 175 2.17 -0.27 -11.69
CA MET A 175 0.96 0.30 -12.29
C MET A 175 1.13 1.80 -12.57
N THR A 176 0.76 2.26 -13.75
CA THR A 176 0.69 3.69 -14.06
C THR A 176 -0.20 4.42 -13.05
N SER A 177 0.16 5.65 -12.67
CA SER A 177 -0.69 6.44 -11.78
C SER A 177 -1.86 7.05 -12.54
N ALA A 178 -3.03 7.17 -11.90
CA ALA A 178 -4.15 7.90 -12.48
C ALA A 178 -3.76 9.33 -12.86
N SER A 179 -2.88 9.98 -12.09
CA SER A 179 -2.36 11.32 -12.41
C SER A 179 -1.58 11.37 -13.72
N ALA A 180 -0.86 10.30 -14.08
CA ALA A 180 -0.07 10.25 -15.32
C ALA A 180 -0.98 10.19 -16.56
N ILE A 181 -2.05 9.40 -16.52
CA ILE A 181 -2.99 9.24 -17.65
C ILE A 181 -4.22 10.16 -17.56
N ARG A 182 -4.30 10.99 -16.52
CA ARG A 182 -5.42 11.93 -16.31
C ARG A 182 -5.60 12.89 -17.48
N LYS A 183 -4.50 13.44 -18.00
CA LYS A 183 -4.54 14.44 -19.08
C LYS A 183 -5.18 13.89 -20.35
N ASP A 184 -4.97 12.61 -20.65
CA ASP A 184 -5.54 11.96 -21.83
C ASP A 184 -7.05 11.78 -21.67
N LEU A 185 -7.52 11.32 -20.50
CA LEU A 185 -8.95 11.24 -20.21
C LEU A 185 -9.61 12.64 -20.26
N GLU A 186 -8.99 13.66 -19.66
CA GLU A 186 -9.50 15.04 -19.71
C GLU A 186 -9.60 15.57 -21.15
N LYS A 187 -8.58 15.31 -21.98
CA LYS A 187 -8.55 15.72 -23.39
C LYS A 187 -9.66 15.04 -24.19
N ASN A 188 -9.81 13.73 -24.05
CA ASN A 188 -10.81 12.96 -24.79
C ASN A 188 -12.23 13.34 -24.36
N LEU A 189 -12.44 13.50 -23.04
CA LEU A 189 -13.71 13.96 -22.50
C LEU A 189 -14.05 15.38 -22.97
N LYS A 190 -13.08 16.31 -22.95
CA LYS A 190 -13.27 17.67 -23.46
C LYS A 190 -13.63 17.68 -24.95
N THR A 191 -12.99 16.82 -25.74
CA THR A 191 -13.25 16.69 -27.18
C THR A 191 -14.68 16.20 -27.42
N TYR A 192 -15.10 15.16 -26.72
CA TYR A 192 -16.47 14.65 -26.76
C TYR A 192 -17.51 15.71 -26.38
N LEU A 193 -17.30 16.43 -25.26
CA LEU A 193 -18.20 17.50 -24.82
C LEU A 193 -18.25 18.68 -25.80
N SER A 194 -17.16 18.94 -26.52
CA SER A 194 -17.08 19.99 -27.53
C SER A 194 -17.90 19.63 -28.77
N LEU A 195 -17.85 18.37 -29.22
CA LEU A 195 -18.74 17.85 -30.27
C LEU A 195 -20.20 18.08 -29.89
N LEU A 196 -20.63 17.63 -28.70
CA LEU A 196 -22.01 17.80 -28.27
C LEU A 196 -22.43 19.27 -28.22
N THR A 197 -21.51 20.15 -27.81
CA THR A 197 -21.79 21.60 -27.78
C THR A 197 -21.94 22.18 -29.19
N ALA A 198 -21.16 21.71 -30.17
CA ALA A 198 -21.29 22.12 -31.58
C ALA A 198 -22.60 21.61 -32.20
N MET A 199 -22.98 20.38 -31.88
CA MET A 199 -24.16 19.72 -32.45
C MET A 199 -25.49 20.07 -31.75
N LYS A 200 -25.48 20.90 -30.69
CA LYS A 200 -26.64 21.15 -29.82
C LYS A 200 -27.93 21.62 -30.54
N ASN A 201 -27.81 22.22 -31.72
CA ASN A 201 -28.94 22.72 -32.52
C ASN A 201 -29.22 21.86 -33.75
N VAL A 202 -28.47 20.77 -33.96
CA VAL A 202 -28.64 19.84 -35.08
C VAL A 202 -29.75 18.83 -34.73
N PRO A 203 -30.73 18.57 -35.62
CA PRO A 203 -31.75 17.55 -35.41
C PRO A 203 -31.17 16.20 -35.00
N GLY A 204 -31.75 15.59 -33.96
CA GLY A 204 -31.32 14.30 -33.41
C GLY A 204 -30.28 14.39 -32.28
N TRP A 205 -29.60 15.54 -32.13
CA TRP A 205 -28.54 15.72 -31.11
C TRP A 205 -29.02 16.41 -29.83
N GLN A 206 -30.18 17.07 -29.88
CA GLN A 206 -30.64 17.94 -28.79
C GLN A 206 -30.81 17.18 -27.46
N LEU A 207 -31.38 15.97 -27.52
CA LEU A 207 -31.65 15.17 -26.34
C LEU A 207 -30.36 14.62 -25.71
N LEU A 208 -29.43 14.12 -26.54
CA LEU A 208 -28.10 13.69 -26.07
C LEU A 208 -27.34 14.84 -25.43
N TYR A 209 -27.38 16.04 -26.04
CA TYR A 209 -26.78 17.24 -25.47
C TYR A 209 -27.39 17.59 -24.12
N SER A 210 -28.73 17.63 -24.03
CA SER A 210 -29.45 18.00 -22.80
C SER A 210 -29.12 17.05 -21.66
N ASP A 211 -29.25 15.75 -21.89
CA ASP A 211 -29.04 14.73 -20.86
C ASP A 211 -27.57 14.71 -20.39
N THR A 212 -26.63 14.84 -21.33
CA THR A 212 -25.20 14.95 -21.00
C THR A 212 -24.88 16.25 -20.25
N ASN A 213 -25.56 17.35 -20.57
CA ASN A 213 -25.38 18.63 -19.86
C ASN A 213 -25.84 18.53 -18.39
N GLU A 214 -26.88 17.74 -18.09
CA GLU A 214 -27.30 17.48 -16.71
C GLU A 214 -26.25 16.66 -15.94
N LEU A 215 -25.62 15.67 -16.57
CA LEU A 215 -24.49 14.93 -15.98
C LEU A 215 -23.32 15.87 -15.65
N VAL A 216 -22.99 16.80 -16.57
CA VAL A 216 -21.93 17.80 -16.36
C VAL A 216 -22.30 18.77 -15.23
N LYS A 217 -23.57 19.22 -15.14
CA LYS A 217 -24.04 20.05 -14.03
C LYS A 217 -23.93 19.32 -12.69
N ALA A 218 -24.28 18.03 -12.65
CA ALA A 218 -24.15 17.22 -11.45
C ALA A 218 -22.69 17.12 -10.99
N ALA A 219 -21.75 16.85 -11.92
CA ALA A 219 -20.33 16.78 -11.60
C ALA A 219 -19.77 18.11 -11.07
N LYS A 220 -20.21 19.26 -11.59
CA LYS A 220 -19.84 20.57 -11.04
C LYS A 220 -20.30 20.77 -9.60
N LYS A 221 -21.49 20.31 -9.24
CA LYS A 221 -21.98 20.46 -7.86
C LYS A 221 -21.11 19.67 -6.88
N SER A 222 -20.51 18.57 -7.33
CA SER A 222 -19.52 17.81 -6.55
C SER A 222 -18.20 18.57 -6.35
N GLU A 223 -17.81 19.45 -7.29
CA GLU A 223 -16.65 20.35 -7.15
C GLU A 223 -16.87 21.39 -6.05
N VAL A 224 -18.04 22.06 -6.06
CA VAL A 224 -18.36 23.18 -5.15
C VAL A 224 -18.36 22.73 -3.68
N LYS A 225 -18.91 21.55 -3.39
CA LYS A 225 -18.96 21.01 -2.01
C LYS A 225 -17.59 20.75 -1.37
N LYS A 226 -16.49 20.72 -2.14
CA LYS A 226 -15.13 20.58 -1.57
C LYS A 226 -14.51 21.90 -1.13
N GLY A 227 -15.00 23.03 -1.65
CA GLY A 227 -14.57 24.37 -1.26
C GLY A 227 -15.24 24.90 0.01
N GLU A 228 -16.40 24.34 0.36
CA GLU A 228 -17.11 24.60 1.62
C GLU A 228 -16.62 23.62 2.70
N LYS A 229 -15.37 23.79 3.14
CA LYS A 229 -14.98 23.30 4.46
C LYS A 229 -15.15 24.47 5.44
N LEU A 230 -16.21 24.40 6.24
CA LEU A 230 -16.33 25.10 7.52
C LEU A 230 -15.21 24.65 8.46
#